data_AF-A0A1H4DBB1-F1
#
_entry.id   AF-A0A1H4DBB1-F1
#
_cell.length_a   1.000
_cell.length_b   1.000
_cell.length_c   1.000
_cell.angle_alpha   90.00
_cell.angle_beta   90.00
_cell.angle_gamma   90.00
#
_symmetry.space_group_name_H-M   'P 1'
#
loop_
_entity.id
_entity.type
_entity.pdbx_description
1 polymer ?
#
loop_
_entity_poly.entity_id
_entity_poly.type
_entity_poly.pdbx_seq_one_letter_code
_entity_poly.pdbx_strand_id
1 'polypeptide(L)' 'MTQEQFNAALEVISHHHSTKVSINLPENNFVGPIGTTKFRLHITECVPSVINKLIGEGFMLSMTPDGLCVDKIR' A
#
# COMPACT_ATOMS: atom_id res chain seq x y z
N MET A 1 -4.15 5.51 4.72
CA MET A 1 -2.94 5.75 5.53
C MET A 1 -2.45 7.21 5.50
N THR A 2 -1.70 7.60 6.55
CA THR A 2 -0.90 8.86 6.62
C THR A 2 0.38 8.75 5.79
N GLN A 3 1.10 9.87 5.60
CA GLN A 3 2.39 9.88 4.88
C GLN A 3 3.45 9.00 5.57
N GLU A 4 3.52 9.04 6.89
CA GLU A 4 4.48 8.23 7.66
C GLU A 4 4.22 6.74 7.49
N GLN A 5 2.95 6.32 7.62
CA GLN A 5 2.53 4.94 7.38
C GLN A 5 2.79 4.51 5.93
N PHE A 6 2.58 5.41 4.97
CA PHE A 6 2.88 5.17 3.55
C PHE A 6 4.37 4.95 3.31
N ASN A 7 5.22 5.80 3.87
CA ASN A 7 6.67 5.67 3.77
C ASN A 7 7.15 4.36 4.40
N ALA A 8 6.63 3.99 5.57
CA ALA A 8 6.96 2.71 6.22
C ALA A 8 6.57 1.51 5.33
N ALA A 9 5.37 1.52 4.73
CA ALA A 9 4.96 0.46 3.81
C ALA A 9 5.89 0.36 2.59
N LEU A 10 6.30 1.51 2.02
CA LEU A 10 7.25 1.56 0.91
C LEU A 10 8.62 1.03 1.30
N GLU A 11 9.11 1.32 2.51
CA GLU A 11 10.38 0.80 3.02
C GLU A 11 10.37 -0.74 3.05
N VAL A 12 9.30 -1.34 3.59
CA VAL A 12 9.12 -2.81 3.59
C VAL A 12 9.17 -3.39 2.18
N ILE A 13 8.44 -2.77 1.25
CA ILE A 13 8.32 -3.22 -0.14
C ILE A 13 9.64 -3.04 -0.90
N SER A 14 10.38 -1.96 -0.64
CA SER A 14 11.60 -1.60 -1.37
C SER A 14 12.70 -2.66 -1.26
N HIS A 15 12.69 -3.46 -0.19
CA HIS A 15 13.62 -4.57 0.01
C HIS A 15 13.46 -5.72 -1.00
N HIS A 16 12.39 -5.73 -1.81
CA HIS A 16 12.13 -6.77 -2.80
C HIS A 16 11.84 -6.15 -4.17
N HIS A 17 12.87 -6.10 -5.03
CA HIS A 17 12.86 -5.40 -6.32
C HIS A 17 11.89 -5.97 -7.39
N SER A 18 11.30 -7.14 -7.15
CA SER A 18 10.27 -7.72 -8.03
C SER A 18 8.84 -7.28 -7.69
N THR A 19 8.66 -6.46 -6.66
CA THR A 19 7.33 -6.02 -6.22
C THR A 19 6.79 -4.93 -7.13
N LYS A 20 5.58 -5.12 -7.67
CA LYS A 20 4.84 -4.10 -8.43
C LYS A 20 3.77 -3.47 -7.55
N VAL A 21 3.71 -2.14 -7.60
CA VAL A 21 2.75 -1.36 -6.81
C VAL A 21 2.05 -0.31 -7.66
N SER A 22 0.83 0.02 -7.26
CA SER A 22 0.10 1.17 -7.77
C SER A 22 -0.14 2.14 -6.62
N ILE A 23 0.33 3.37 -6.81
CA ILE A 23 0.29 4.42 -5.80
C ILE A 23 -0.79 5.42 -6.21
N ASN A 24 -1.63 5.82 -5.24
CA ASN A 24 -2.57 6.92 -5.39
C ASN A 24 -3.54 6.76 -6.58
N LEU A 25 -3.97 5.52 -6.85
CA LEU A 25 -5.01 5.27 -7.84
C LEU A 25 -6.30 6.01 -7.45
N PRO A 26 -7.00 6.63 -8.42
CA PRO A 26 -8.31 7.23 -8.20
C PRO A 26 -9.29 6.19 -7.65
N GLU A 27 -10.19 6.61 -6.77
CA GLU A 27 -11.28 5.77 -6.29
C GLU A 27 -12.54 6.17 -7.05
N ASN A 28 -13.14 5.27 -7.84
CA ASN A 28 -14.32 5.59 -8.66
C ASN A 28 -14.13 6.83 -9.55
N ASN A 29 -12.96 6.95 -10.19
CA ASN A 29 -12.54 8.12 -10.99
C ASN A 29 -12.49 9.45 -10.21
N PHE A 30 -12.49 9.40 -8.88
CA PHE A 30 -12.35 10.56 -8.01
C PHE A 30 -11.03 10.51 -7.24
N VAL A 31 -10.28 11.60 -7.28
CA VAL A 31 -8.97 11.70 -6.62
C VAL A 31 -9.08 12.29 -5.21
N GLY A 32 -10.01 13.22 -4.97
CA GLY A 32 -10.17 13.85 -3.65
C GLY A 32 -8.84 14.32 -3.03
N PRO A 33 -8.57 14.03 -1.75
CA PRO A 33 -7.31 14.39 -1.08
C PRO A 33 -6.16 13.39 -1.27
N ILE A 34 -6.29 12.44 -2.22
CA ILE A 34 -5.26 11.44 -2.47
C ILE A 34 -3.96 12.13 -2.94
N GLY A 35 -2.82 11.68 -2.41
CA GLY A 35 -1.50 12.23 -2.70
C GLY A 35 -1.17 13.55 -1.99
N THR A 36 -2.13 14.18 -1.32
CA THR A 36 -1.89 15.41 -0.53
C THR A 36 -1.95 15.14 0.97
N THR A 37 -3.07 14.62 1.46
CA THR A 37 -3.26 14.33 2.90
C THR A 37 -3.65 12.88 3.18
N LYS A 38 -4.03 12.13 2.14
CA LYS A 38 -4.27 10.69 2.19
C LYS A 38 -3.42 10.00 1.14
N PHE A 39 -2.84 8.87 1.51
CA PHE A 39 -2.04 8.06 0.58
C PHE A 39 -2.70 6.69 0.42
N ARG A 40 -2.58 6.13 -0.78
CA ARG A 40 -3.07 4.78 -1.10
C ARG A 40 -1.97 4.00 -1.80
N LEU A 41 -1.88 2.72 -1.45
CA LEU A 41 -0.90 1.80 -1.97
C LEU A 41 -1.58 0.46 -2.25
N HIS A 42 -1.47 -0.01 -3.49
CA HIS A 42 -1.90 -1.35 -3.88
C HIS A 42 -0.69 -2.15 -4.34
N ILE A 43 -0.61 -3.40 -3.91
CA ILE A 43 0.37 -4.37 -4.41
C ILE A 43 -0.32 -5.21 -5.47
N THR A 44 0.23 -5.22 -6.69
CA THR A 44 -0.31 -6.01 -7.80
C THR A 44 0.49 -7.29 -8.03
N GLU A 45 1.79 -7.27 -7.74
CA GLU A 45 2.66 -8.45 -7.77
C GLU A 45 3.70 -8.36 -6.65
N CYS A 46 3.91 -9.43 -5.88
CA CYS A 46 4.97 -9.47 -4.89
C CYS A 46 5.34 -10.91 -4.51
N VAL A 47 6.47 -11.06 -3.82
CA VAL A 47 6.82 -12.31 -3.15
C VAL A 47 6.11 -12.43 -1.79
N PRO A 48 5.79 -13.64 -1.31
CA PRO A 48 5.07 -13.83 -0.05
C PRO A 48 5.72 -13.18 1.18
N SER A 49 7.05 -13.02 1.18
CA SER A 49 7.77 -12.37 2.29
C SER A 49 7.39 -10.91 2.51
N VAL A 50 6.99 -10.19 1.45
CA VAL A 50 6.52 -8.80 1.55
C VAL A 50 5.21 -8.74 2.35
N ILE A 51 4.26 -9.63 2.02
CA ILE A 51 2.97 -9.73 2.73
C ILE A 51 3.19 -10.06 4.21
N ASN A 52 4.04 -11.05 4.51
CA ASN A 52 4.32 -11.45 5.88
C ASN A 52 4.97 -10.31 6.69
N LYS A 53 5.89 -9.55 6.09
CA LYS A 53 6.49 -8.37 6.75
C LYS A 53 5.47 -7.27 7.01
N LEU A 54 4.61 -6.95 6.03
CA LEU A 54 3.56 -5.94 6.20
C LEU A 54 2.61 -6.31 7.34
N ILE A 55 2.16 -7.57 7.40
CA ILE A 55 1.32 -8.06 8.50
C ILE A 55 2.09 -7.97 9.83
N GLY A 56 3.36 -8.37 9.86
CA GLY A 56 4.21 -8.31 11.05
C GLY A 56 4.41 -6.88 11.58
N GLU A 57 4.44 -5.90 10.69
CA GLU A 57 4.50 -4.47 11.04
C GLU A 57 3.12 -3.85 11.35
N GLY A 58 2.07 -4.67 11.41
CA GLY A 58 0.71 -4.24 11.77
C GLY A 58 -0.03 -3.51 10.66
N PHE A 59 0.36 -3.70 9.40
CA PHE A 59 -0.48 -3.26 8.27
C PHE A 59 -1.65 -4.21 8.07
N MET A 60 -2.79 -3.62 7.72
CA MET A 60 -3.96 -4.35 7.23
C MET A 60 -3.87 -4.48 5.72
N LEU A 61 -4.28 -5.64 5.22
CA LEU A 61 -4.28 -5.96 3.81
C LEU A 61 -5.70 -6.31 3.39
N SER A 62 -6.21 -5.68 2.33
CA SER A 62 -7.53 -5.96 1.78
C SER A 62 -7.47 -6.10 0.27
N MET A 63 -8.12 -7.12 -0.28
CA MET A 63 -8.15 -7.33 -1.72
C MET A 63 -9.19 -6.39 -2.36
N THR A 64 -8.78 -5.63 -3.36
CA THR A 64 -9.63 -4.75 -4.18
C THR A 64 -9.48 -5.10 -5.66
N PRO A 65 -10.33 -4.56 -6.56
CA PRO A 65 -10.13 -4.73 -8.00
C PRO A 65 -8.79 -4.19 -8.51
N ASP A 66 -8.18 -3.25 -7.78
CA ASP A 66 -6.89 -2.62 -8.12
C ASP A 66 -5.67 -3.40 -7.56
N GLY A 67 -5.92 -4.49 -6.83
CA GLY A 67 -4.90 -5.31 -6.19
C GLY A 67 -5.02 -5.35 -4.67
N LEU A 68 -3.95 -5.75 -3.98
CA LEU A 68 -3.94 -5.84 -2.53
C LEU A 68 -3.68 -4.44 -1.93
N CYS A 69 -4.75 -3.81 -1.44
CA CYS A 69 -4.68 -2.54 -0.74
C CYS A 69 -3.97 -2.72 0.60
N VAL A 70 -2.96 -1.89 0.84
CA VAL A 70 -2.26 -1.79 2.11
C VAL A 70 -2.87 -0.62 2.88
N ASP A 71 -3.19 -0.79 4.16
CA ASP A 71 -3.60 0.30 5.05
C ASP A 71 -3.13 0.06 6.48
N LYS A 72 -3.27 1.05 7.36
CA LYS A 72 -2.92 0.92 8.78
C LYS A 72 -3.86 1.75 9.63
N ILE A 73 -4.54 1.11 10.57
CA ILE A 73 -5.36 1.82 11.56
C ILE A 73 -4.42 2.69 12.40
N ARG A 74 -4.89 3.89 12.74
CA ARG A 74 -4.19 4.81 13.64
C ARG A 74 -4.15 4.28 15.06
#